data_AF-A0A3D6DWQ4-F1
#
_entry.id   AF-A0A3D6DWQ4-F1
#
_cell.length_a   1.000
_cell.length_b   1.000
_cell.length_c   1.000
_cell.angle_alpha   90.00
_cell.angle_beta   90.00
_cell.angle_gamma   90.00
#
_symmetry.space_group_name_H-M   'P 1'
#
loop_
_entity.id
_entity.type
_entity.pdbx_description
1 polymer ?
#
loop_
_entity_poly.entity_id
_entity_poly.type
_entity_poly.pdbx_seq_one_letter_code
_entity_poly.pdbx_strand_id
1 'polypeptide(L)' 'MQAYKTYARIQATGDLAIAHLPFAPGSLVEVLVVGAERGAAEREQEWARMMQTVQALPQSPTISDADIATEIDASRSGL' A
#
# COMPACT_ATOMS: atom_id res chain seq x y z
N MET A 1 12.83 24.87 2.77
CA MET A 1 11.80 24.47 3.76
C MET A 1 12.47 23.67 4.85
N GLN A 2 12.25 24.00 6.12
CA GLN A 2 12.61 23.11 7.24
C GLN A 2 11.47 22.10 7.38
N ALA A 3 11.74 20.82 7.10
CA ALA A 3 10.77 19.75 7.25
C ALA A 3 11.10 18.94 8.51
N TYR A 4 10.12 18.78 9.39
CA TYR A 4 10.23 17.93 10.58
C TYR A 4 9.36 16.68 10.36
N LYS A 5 9.98 15.50 10.35
CA LYS A 5 9.28 14.22 10.20
C LYS A 5 9.19 13.52 11.55
N THR A 6 7.98 13.12 11.92
CA THR A 6 7.71 12.34 13.13
C THR A 6 6.61 11.31 12.85
N TYR A 7 6.40 10.39 13.79
CA TYR A 7 5.37 9.36 13.72
C TYR A 7 4.50 9.45 14.97
N ALA A 8 3.19 9.37 14.78
CA ALA A 8 2.23 9.29 15.86
C ALA A 8 1.21 8.20 15.53
N ARG A 9 0.66 7.55 16.56
CA ARG A 9 -0.39 6.55 16.41
C ARG A 9 -1.74 7.20 16.66
N ILE A 10 -2.73 6.77 15.90
CA ILE A 10 -4.14 7.10 16.16
C ILE A 10 -4.49 6.47 17.52
N GLN A 11 -5.04 7.27 18.42
CA GLN A 11 -5.48 6.82 19.74
C GLN A 11 -6.76 5.98 19.61
N ALA A 12 -7.12 5.23 20.66
CA ALA A 12 -8.35 4.43 20.67
C ALA A 12 -9.62 5.29 20.45
N THR A 13 -9.57 6.58 20.73
CA THR A 13 -10.65 7.55 20.48
C THR A 13 -10.79 7.93 19.00
N GLY A 14 -9.81 7.60 18.17
CA GLY A 14 -9.70 8.07 16.78
C GLY A 14 -8.87 9.35 16.61
N ASP A 15 -8.42 9.96 17.70
CA ASP A 15 -7.67 11.21 17.65
C ASP A 15 -6.17 10.99 17.33
N LEU A 16 -5.59 11.92 16.57
CA LEU A 16 -4.15 12.02 16.34
C LEU A 16 -3.64 13.32 16.95
N ALA A 17 -2.71 13.21 17.91
CA ALA A 17 -2.06 14.36 18.53
C ALA A 17 -0.54 14.28 18.35
N ILE A 18 0.08 15.37 17.90
CA ILE A 18 1.54 15.51 17.80
C ILE A 18 1.93 16.68 18.71
N ALA A 19 2.71 16.39 19.75
CA ALA A 19 3.14 17.36 20.75
C ALA A 19 4.63 17.67 20.64
N HIS A 20 5.05 18.78 21.26
CA HIS A 20 6.46 19.21 21.35
C HIS A 20 7.15 19.40 19.99
N LEU A 21 6.42 19.95 19.01
CA LEU A 21 6.99 20.31 17.72
C LEU A 21 8.05 21.42 17.88
N PRO A 22 9.16 21.37 17.13
CA PRO A 22 10.27 22.32 17.24
C PRO A 22 10.00 23.64 16.49
N PHE A 23 8.77 24.16 16.55
CA PHE A 23 8.36 25.39 15.86
C PHE A 23 7.96 26.48 16.87
N ALA A 24 8.21 27.74 16.51
CA ALA A 24 7.86 28.87 17.37
C ALA A 24 6.33 29.04 17.49
N PRO A 25 5.82 29.57 18.62
CA PRO A 25 4.39 29.90 18.75
C PRO A 25 3.90 30.81 17.62
N GLY A 26 2.72 30.51 17.06
CA GLY A 26 2.14 31.26 15.94
C GLY A 26 2.65 30.87 14.55
N SER A 27 3.58 29.91 14.44
CA SER A 27 4.04 29.40 13.15
C SER A 27 2.91 28.66 12.42
N LEU A 28 2.73 28.95 11.13
CA LEU A 28 1.91 28.13 10.24
C LEU A 28 2.69 26.87 9.83
N VAL A 29 2.10 25.70 10.02
CA VAL A 29 2.70 24.41 9.67
C VAL A 29 1.80 23.69 8.67
N GLU A 30 2.40 23.17 7.61
CA GLU A 30 1.72 22.29 6.65
C GLU A 30 1.72 20.84 7.19
N VAL A 31 0.57 20.17 7.13
CA VAL A 31 0.41 18.80 7.62
C VAL A 31 -0.01 17.90 6.46
N LEU A 32 0.78 16.85 6.20
CA LEU A 32 0.43 15.77 5.29
C LEU A 32 -0.02 14.54 6.10
N VAL A 33 -1.29 14.17 5.99
CA VAL A 33 -1.83 12.94 6.58
C VAL A 33 -1.91 11.89 5.49
N VAL A 34 -1.06 10.88 5.57
CA VAL A 34 -1.12 9.69 4.71
C VAL A 34 -1.62 8.54 5.59
N GLY A 35 -2.69 7.87 5.16
CA GLY A 35 -3.12 6.64 5.81
C GLY A 35 -1.95 5.66 5.87
N ALA A 36 -1.85 4.88 6.94
CA ALA A 36 -0.84 3.83 7.01
C ALA A 36 -0.95 2.98 5.73
N GLU A 37 0.18 2.65 5.12
CA GLU A 37 0.18 1.58 4.12
C GLU A 37 -0.51 0.38 4.76
N ARG A 38 -1.53 -0.16 4.07
CA ARG A 38 -2.23 -1.36 4.49
C ARG A 38 -1.20 -2.37 4.98
N GLY A 39 -1.42 -2.89 6.19
CA GLY A 39 -0.46 -3.78 6.84
C GLY A 39 -0.09 -4.93 5.90
N ALA A 40 1.09 -5.53 6.07
CA ALA A 40 1.53 -6.63 5.19
C ALA A 40 0.45 -7.73 5.06
N ALA A 41 -0.23 -8.05 6.16
CA ALA A 41 -1.35 -9.00 6.18
C ALA A 41 -2.59 -8.54 5.40
N GLU A 42 -2.91 -7.24 5.42
CA GLU A 42 -4.07 -6.71 4.68
C GLU A 42 -3.78 -6.67 3.17
N ARG A 43 -2.55 -6.33 2.79
CA ARG A 43 -2.09 -6.45 1.40
C ARG A 43 -2.13 -7.91 0.95
N GLU A 44 -1.61 -8.83 1.74
CA GLU A 44 -1.65 -10.27 1.43
C GLU A 44 -3.07 -10.77 1.19
N GLN A 45 -4.03 -10.37 2.02
CA GLN A 45 -5.45 -10.71 1.83
C GLN A 45 -6.03 -10.13 0.54
N GLU A 46 -5.68 -8.90 0.18
CA GLU A 46 -6.12 -8.28 -1.07
C GLU A 46 -5.55 -9.00 -2.30
N TRP A 47 -4.25 -9.30 -2.29
CA TRP A 47 -3.61 -10.09 -3.35
C TRP A 47 -4.26 -11.46 -3.48
N ALA A 48 -4.53 -12.15 -2.37
CA ALA A 48 -5.21 -13.44 -2.39
C ALA A 48 -6.61 -13.34 -3.01
N ARG A 49 -7.42 -12.33 -2.65
CA ARG A 49 -8.75 -12.10 -3.25
C ARG A 49 -8.67 -11.81 -4.74
N MET A 50 -7.71 -10.99 -5.16
CA MET A 50 -7.51 -10.67 -6.57
C MET A 50 -7.17 -11.93 -7.37
N MET A 51 -6.22 -12.74 -6.88
CA MET A 51 -5.84 -14.00 -7.55
C MET A 51 -7.00 -14.99 -7.63
N GLN A 52 -7.78 -15.15 -6.56
CA GLN A 52 -9.00 -15.97 -6.57
C GLN A 52 -10.01 -15.48 -7.62
N THR A 53 -10.17 -14.16 -7.75
CA THR A 53 -11.08 -13.56 -8.74
C THR A 53 -10.61 -13.85 -10.17
N VAL A 54 -9.31 -13.73 -10.44
CA VAL A 54 -8.73 -14.06 -11.75
C VAL A 54 -8.89 -15.56 -12.07
N GLN A 55 -8.63 -16.43 -11.09
CA GLN A 55 -8.77 -17.89 -11.25
C GLN A 55 -10.22 -18.35 -11.45
N ALA A 56 -11.19 -17.58 -10.93
CA ALA A 56 -12.62 -17.86 -11.11
C ALA A 56 -13.16 -17.47 -12.50
N LEU A 57 -12.35 -16.82 -13.35
CA LEU A 57 -12.79 -16.45 -14.70
C LEU A 57 -13.01 -17.70 -15.57
N PRO A 58 -14.06 -17.75 -16.41
CA PRO A 58 -14.39 -18.92 -17.22
C PRO A 58 -13.25 -19.43 -18.12
N GLN A 59 -12.39 -18.53 -18.58
CA GLN A 59 -11.23 -18.82 -19.40
C GLN A 59 -9.98 -19.25 -18.61
N SER A 60 -9.97 -19.13 -17.28
CA SER A 60 -8.79 -19.51 -16.48
C SER A 60 -8.40 -20.98 -16.65
N PRO A 61 -9.31 -21.96 -16.74
CA PRO A 61 -8.95 -23.37 -16.93
C PRO A 61 -8.33 -23.69 -18.29
N THR A 62 -8.44 -22.78 -19.27
CA THR A 62 -7.87 -22.99 -20.61
C THR A 62 -6.43 -22.49 -20.73
N ILE A 63 -5.90 -21.85 -19.70
CA ILE A 63 -4.54 -21.33 -19.65
C ILE A 63 -3.68 -22.34 -18.90
N SER A 64 -2.66 -22.87 -19.56
CA SER A 64 -1.73 -23.81 -18.93
C SER A 64 -0.60 -23.08 -18.19
N ASP A 65 0.07 -23.78 -17.27
CA ASP A 65 1.26 -23.27 -16.60
C ASP A 65 2.38 -22.93 -17.59
N ALA A 66 2.46 -23.64 -18.72
CA ALA A 66 3.43 -23.37 -19.79
C ALA A 66 3.14 -22.05 -20.51
N ASP A 67 1.85 -21.73 -20.73
CA ASP A 67 1.43 -20.45 -21.31
C ASP A 67 1.79 -19.29 -20.38
N ILE A 68 1.56 -19.47 -19.07
CA ILE A 68 1.90 -18.49 -18.03
C ILE A 68 3.41 -18.29 -17.96
N ALA A 69 4.20 -19.36 -17.95
CA ALA A 69 5.66 -19.28 -17.91
C ALA A 69 6.22 -18.55 -19.13
N THR A 70 5.70 -18.88 -20.32
CA THR A 70 6.10 -18.23 -21.58
C THR A 70 5.87 -16.72 -21.52
N GLU A 71 4.72 -16.28 -21.00
CA GLU A 71 4.43 -14.86 -20.89
C GLU A 71 5.27 -14.14 -19.82
N ILE A 72 5.50 -14.77 -18.67
CA ILE A 72 6.39 -14.20 -17.64
C ILE A 72 7.80 -13.99 -18.20
N ASP A 73 8.31 -14.96 -18.98
CA ASP A 73 9.62 -14.88 -19.59
C ASP A 73 9.68 -13.77 -20.66
N ALA A 74 8.64 -13.63 -21.49
CA ALA A 74 8.52 -12.53 -22.45
C ALA A 74 8.54 -11.16 -21.76
N SER A 75 7.68 -10.97 -20.75
CA SER A 75 7.58 -9.73 -19.96
C SER A 75 8.90 -9.36 -19.27
N ARG A 76 9.62 -10.34 -18.70
CA ARG A 76 10.95 -10.11 -18.09
C ARG A 76 12.04 -9.78 -19.09
N SER A 77 11.89 -10.27 -20.32
CA SER A 77 12.81 -9.99 -21.42
C SER A 77 12.55 -8.63 -22.08
N GLY A 78 11.50 -7.91 -21.66
CA GLY A 78 11.11 -6.63 -22.22
C GLY A 78 10.48 -6.73 -23.61
N LEU A 79 9.93 -7.90 -23.94
CA LEU A 79 9.10 -8.12 -25.13
C LEU A 79 7.63 -7.83 -24.83
#